data_AF-A0ABD5THN3-F1
#
_entry.id   AF-A0ABD5THN3-F1
#
_cell.length_a   1.000
_cell.length_b   1.000
_cell.length_c   1.000
_cell.angle_alpha   90.00
_cell.angle_beta   90.00
_cell.angle_gamma   90.00
#
_symmetry.space_group_name_H-M   'P 1'
#
loop_
_entity.id
_entity.type
_entity.pdbx_description
1 polymer ?
#
loop_
_entity_poly.entity_id
_entity_poly.type
_entity_poly.pdbx_seq_one_letter_code
_entity_poly.pdbx_strand_id
1 'polypeptide(L)'
;MGSKNKTVSFRVNEDAFEALREIADERDLSLSAVFRDYVDTLVAHDGQVEVVPEHRVEETDTDGESFPPTVEVPKSFVREHERLELEAEHLREQLDEYKAFVTYLQDRLEEADDGEEVVFLEELDGDRERDEDEPYQLG
;
A
#
# COMPACT_ATOMS: atom_id res chain seq x y z
N MET A 1 -23.97 18.23 -33.81
CA MET A 1 -22.89 18.73 -32.92
C MET A 1 -21.62 18.77 -33.75
N GLY A 2 -21.14 19.95 -34.17
CA GLY A 2 -20.01 20.06 -35.11
C GLY A 2 -18.72 19.53 -34.47
N SER A 3 -18.17 18.45 -35.03
CA SER A 3 -16.89 17.90 -34.62
C SER A 3 -15.78 18.90 -34.95
N LYS A 4 -15.29 19.59 -33.92
CA LYS A 4 -14.07 20.39 -34.04
C LYS A 4 -12.92 19.40 -34.16
N ASN A 5 -12.51 19.09 -35.40
CA ASN A 5 -11.34 18.24 -35.66
C ASN A 5 -10.10 18.96 -35.10
N LYS A 6 -9.66 18.55 -33.91
CA LYS A 6 -8.40 19.03 -33.32
C LYS A 6 -7.26 18.25 -33.98
N THR A 7 -6.41 18.94 -34.73
CA THR A 7 -5.19 18.34 -35.25
C THR A 7 -4.17 18.24 -34.12
N VAL A 8 -3.74 17.03 -33.80
CA VAL A 8 -2.65 16.77 -32.85
C VAL A 8 -1.46 16.27 -33.63
N SER A 9 -0.30 16.89 -33.45
CA SER A 9 0.96 16.48 -34.05
C SER A 9 1.78 15.67 -33.04
N PHE A 10 2.26 14.51 -33.46
CA PHE A 10 3.13 13.64 -32.66
C PHE A 10 4.51 13.55 -33.31
N ARG A 11 5.54 13.38 -32.49
CA ARG A 11 6.88 13.02 -32.97
C ARG A 11 7.03 11.52 -32.81
N VAL A 12 7.41 10.87 -33.90
CA VAL A 12 7.70 9.44 -33.96
C VAL A 12 9.11 9.24 -34.49
N ASN A 13 9.72 8.11 -34.16
CA ASN A 13 10.97 7.69 -34.78
C ASN A 13 10.71 7.34 -36.26
N GLU A 14 11.70 7.57 -37.13
CA GLU A 14 11.65 7.26 -38.56
C GLU A 14 11.36 5.78 -38.82
N ASP A 15 11.99 4.87 -38.06
CA ASP A 15 11.77 3.42 -38.20
C ASP A 15 10.33 3.02 -37.87
N ALA A 16 9.77 3.62 -36.81
CA ALA A 16 8.38 3.37 -36.41
C ALA A 16 7.38 3.98 -37.42
N PHE A 17 7.74 5.11 -38.04
CA PHE A 17 6.93 5.74 -39.07
C PHE A 17 6.85 4.88 -40.33
N GLU A 18 7.98 4.34 -40.78
CA GLU A 18 8.03 3.49 -41.97
C GLU A 18 7.28 2.16 -41.76
N ALA A 19 7.43 1.54 -40.57
CA ALA A 19 6.68 0.33 -40.23
C ALA A 19 5.15 0.58 -40.19
N LEU A 20 4.71 1.71 -39.60
CA LEU A 20 3.28 2.05 -39.59
C LEU A 20 2.73 2.37 -40.99
N ARG A 21 3.58 2.93 -41.87
CA ARG A 21 3.22 3.19 -43.25
C ARG A 21 3.04 1.90 -44.04
N GLU A 22 3.95 0.94 -43.89
CA GLU A 22 3.85 -0.38 -44.51
C GLU A 22 2.56 -1.10 -44.09
N ILE A 23 2.21 -1.08 -42.80
CA ILE A 23 0.96 -1.66 -42.27
C ILE A 23 -0.27 -0.94 -42.85
N ALA A 24 -0.20 0.39 -43.01
CA ALA A 24 -1.29 1.18 -43.56
C ALA A 24 -1.51 0.87 -45.05
N ASP A 25 -0.43 0.74 -45.82
CA ASP A 25 -0.45 0.40 -47.25
C ASP A 25 -0.96 -1.04 -47.47
N GLU A 26 -0.55 -2.01 -46.63
CA GLU A 26 -1.04 -3.39 -46.68
C GLU A 26 -2.57 -3.48 -46.46
N ARG A 27 -3.11 -2.60 -45.63
CA ARG A 27 -4.54 -2.57 -45.27
C ARG A 27 -5.36 -1.59 -46.11
N ASP A 28 -4.78 -0.93 -47.12
CA ASP A 28 -5.42 0.13 -47.92
C ASP A 28 -6.02 1.27 -47.06
N LEU A 29 -5.38 1.59 -45.92
CA LEU A 29 -5.83 2.62 -44.98
C LEU A 29 -4.87 3.81 -44.96
N SER A 30 -5.40 5.00 -44.66
CA SER A 30 -4.53 6.15 -44.38
C SER A 30 -3.83 5.96 -43.03
N LEU A 31 -2.59 6.43 -42.90
CA LEU A 31 -1.84 6.41 -41.63
C LEU A 31 -2.63 7.07 -40.47
N SER A 32 -3.40 8.11 -40.80
CA SER A 32 -4.25 8.80 -39.82
C SER A 32 -5.45 7.97 -39.38
N ALA A 33 -5.92 7.04 -40.19
CA ALA A 33 -6.99 6.10 -39.85
C ALA A 33 -6.45 4.99 -38.93
N VAL A 34 -5.32 4.37 -39.29
CA VAL A 34 -4.66 3.34 -38.46
C VAL A 34 -4.38 3.86 -37.04
N PHE A 35 -3.89 5.10 -36.93
CA PHE A 35 -3.63 5.71 -35.62
C PHE A 35 -4.92 5.95 -34.82
N ARG A 36 -5.99 6.40 -35.46
CA ARG A 36 -7.28 6.60 -34.78
C ARG A 36 -7.84 5.28 -34.29
N ASP A 37 -7.83 4.26 -35.13
CA ASP A 37 -8.35 2.93 -34.75
C ASP A 37 -7.58 2.35 -33.56
N TYR A 38 -6.26 2.53 -33.52
CA TYR A 38 -5.45 2.14 -32.38
C TYR A 38 -5.79 2.93 -31.11
N VAL A 39 -5.91 4.26 -31.20
CA VAL A 39 -6.29 5.11 -30.06
C VAL A 39 -7.70 4.79 -29.58
N ASP A 40 -8.64 4.57 -30.48
CA ASP A 40 -10.03 4.24 -30.16
C ASP A 40 -10.09 2.89 -29.45
N THR A 41 -9.32 1.89 -29.90
CA THR A 41 -9.20 0.58 -29.23
C THR A 41 -8.60 0.74 -27.83
N LEU A 42 -7.52 1.52 -27.69
CA LEU A 42 -6.86 1.76 -26.41
C LEU A 42 -7.79 2.45 -25.41
N VAL A 43 -8.58 3.42 -25.86
CA VAL A 43 -9.57 4.13 -25.03
C VAL A 43 -10.74 3.24 -24.67
N ALA A 44 -11.23 2.41 -25.60
CA ALA A 44 -12.35 1.50 -25.36
C ALA A 44 -12.04 0.46 -24.27
N HIS A 45 -10.78 0.08 -24.13
CA HIS A 45 -10.32 -0.92 -23.16
C HIS A 45 -9.55 -0.33 -21.97
N ASP A 46 -9.68 0.97 -21.69
CA ASP A 46 -9.02 1.64 -20.54
C ASP A 46 -7.49 1.37 -20.45
N GLY A 47 -6.83 1.25 -21.61
CA GLY A 47 -5.41 0.94 -21.72
C GLY A 47 -5.04 -0.54 -21.59
N GLN A 48 -6.02 -1.44 -21.45
CA GLN A 48 -5.82 -2.89 -21.33
C GLN A 48 -5.92 -3.55 -22.71
N VAL A 49 -4.82 -3.56 -23.48
CA VAL A 49 -4.77 -4.19 -24.80
C VAL A 49 -3.62 -5.17 -24.86
N GLU A 50 -3.90 -6.46 -25.08
CA GLU A 50 -2.89 -7.48 -25.36
C GLU A 50 -2.78 -7.68 -26.87
N VAL A 51 -1.55 -7.66 -27.39
CA VAL A 51 -1.28 -8.01 -28.80
C VAL A 51 -1.26 -9.53 -28.88
N VAL A 52 -2.43 -10.11 -29.15
CA VAL A 52 -2.58 -11.55 -29.29
C VAL A 52 -2.38 -11.94 -30.76
N PRO A 53 -1.51 -12.93 -31.07
CA PRO A 53 -1.41 -13.48 -32.41
C PRO A 53 -2.75 -14.01 -32.91
N GLU A 54 -3.04 -13.86 -34.21
CA GLU A 54 -4.36 -14.19 -34.80
C GLU A 54 -4.86 -15.61 -34.46
N HIS A 55 -3.95 -16.59 -34.30
CA HIS A 55 -4.28 -17.97 -33.98
C HIS A 55 -4.85 -18.20 -32.57
N ARG A 56 -4.76 -17.22 -31.67
CA ARG A 56 -5.17 -17.35 -30.27
C ARG A 56 -6.42 -16.51 -29.95
N VAL A 57 -6.82 -15.60 -30.85
CA VAL A 57 -8.05 -14.80 -30.71
C VAL A 57 -9.30 -15.70 -30.71
N GLU A 58 -9.28 -16.80 -31.48
CA GLU A 58 -10.41 -17.74 -31.52
C GLU A 58 -10.59 -18.57 -30.22
N GLU A 59 -9.51 -18.78 -29.46
CA GLU A 59 -9.55 -19.53 -28.18
C GLU A 59 -10.13 -18.68 -27.04
N THR A 60 -9.77 -17.39 -26.96
CA THR A 60 -10.17 -16.53 -25.83
C THR A 60 -11.67 -16.19 -25.83
N ASP A 61 -12.28 -16.01 -27.02
CA ASP A 61 -13.71 -15.68 -27.12
C ASP A 61 -14.63 -16.88 -26.83
N THR A 62 -14.11 -18.11 -26.90
CA THR A 62 -14.91 -19.34 -26.68
C THR A 62 -14.88 -19.84 -25.24
N ASP A 63 -13.82 -19.56 -24.49
CA ASP A 63 -13.63 -20.09 -23.12
C ASP A 63 -14.15 -19.18 -21.99
N GLY A 64 -14.69 -18.00 -22.32
CA GLY A 64 -15.30 -17.12 -21.32
C GLY A 64 -14.33 -16.52 -20.29
N GLU A 65 -13.02 -16.64 -20.54
CA GLU A 65 -11.97 -16.06 -19.71
C GLU A 65 -11.93 -14.54 -19.93
N SER A 66 -12.59 -13.81 -19.02
CA SER A 66 -12.52 -12.34 -19.01
C SER A 66 -11.15 -11.88 -18.52
N PHE A 67 -10.57 -10.88 -19.21
CA PHE A 67 -9.34 -10.22 -18.80
C PHE A 67 -9.65 -8.97 -17.95
N PRO A 68 -8.92 -8.71 -16.84
CA PRO A 68 -7.87 -9.55 -16.25
C PRO A 68 -8.43 -10.87 -15.71
N PRO A 69 -7.65 -11.97 -15.73
CA PRO A 69 -8.13 -13.30 -15.38
C PRO A 69 -8.77 -13.29 -13.99
N THR A 70 -10.06 -13.58 -13.93
CA THR A 70 -10.81 -13.67 -12.68
C THR A 70 -10.97 -15.12 -12.25
N VAL A 71 -10.75 -15.40 -10.97
CA VAL A 71 -10.97 -16.73 -10.38
C VAL A 71 -12.21 -16.65 -9.51
N GLU A 72 -13.20 -17.51 -9.78
CA GLU A 72 -14.38 -17.61 -8.93
C GLU A 72 -14.01 -18.28 -7.59
N VAL A 73 -14.20 -17.55 -6.50
CA VAL A 73 -13.98 -18.07 -5.14
C VAL A 73 -15.31 -18.23 -4.40
N PRO A 74 -15.46 -19.26 -3.56
CA PRO A 74 -16.63 -19.40 -2.71
C PRO A 74 -16.78 -18.22 -1.75
N LYS A 75 -18.02 -17.83 -1.43
CA LYS A 75 -18.31 -16.76 -0.46
C LYS A 75 -17.71 -17.01 0.93
N SER A 76 -17.47 -18.27 1.30
CA SER A 76 -16.80 -18.62 2.55
C SER A 76 -15.35 -18.13 2.59
N PHE A 77 -14.64 -18.20 1.46
CA PHE A 77 -13.27 -17.73 1.35
C PHE A 77 -13.19 -16.22 1.56
N VAL A 78 -14.07 -15.45 0.90
CA VAL A 78 -14.13 -13.99 1.04
C VAL A 78 -14.40 -13.58 2.50
N ARG A 79 -15.38 -14.22 3.14
CA ARG A 79 -15.71 -13.94 4.55
C ARG A 79 -14.58 -14.26 5.50
N GLU A 80 -13.87 -15.36 5.25
CA GLU A 80 -12.72 -15.74 6.07
C GLU A 80 -11.56 -14.78 5.89
N HIS A 81 -11.28 -14.36 4.65
CA HIS A 81 -10.28 -13.35 4.36
C HIS A 81 -10.60 -12.03 5.07
N GLU A 82 -11.82 -11.52 4.93
CA GLU A 82 -12.28 -10.31 5.62
C GLU A 82 -12.14 -10.44 7.15
N ARG A 83 -12.50 -11.59 7.73
CA ARG A 83 -12.31 -11.84 9.16
C ARG A 83 -10.83 -11.79 9.55
N LEU A 84 -9.97 -12.43 8.77
CA LEU A 84 -8.53 -12.47 9.04
C LEU A 84 -7.89 -11.09 8.89
N GLU A 85 -8.32 -10.29 7.92
CA GLU A 85 -7.86 -8.91 7.76
C GLU A 85 -8.22 -8.05 8.98
N LEU A 86 -9.46 -8.16 9.46
CA LEU A 86 -9.91 -7.46 10.67
C LEU A 86 -9.18 -7.95 11.93
N GLU A 87 -8.94 -9.26 12.06
CA GLU A 87 -8.16 -9.82 13.17
C GLU A 87 -6.71 -9.32 13.13
N ALA A 88 -6.08 -9.29 11.96
CA ALA A 88 -4.73 -8.78 11.79
C ALA A 88 -4.63 -7.27 12.09
N GLU A 89 -5.63 -6.48 11.67
CA GLU A 89 -5.74 -5.07 12.01
C GLU A 89 -5.82 -4.89 13.54
N HIS A 90 -6.73 -5.61 14.19
CA HIS A 90 -6.88 -5.56 15.64
C HIS A 90 -5.60 -5.95 16.40
N LEU A 91 -4.88 -6.98 15.94
CA LEU A 91 -3.62 -7.40 16.54
C LEU A 91 -2.51 -6.33 16.37
N ARG A 92 -2.50 -5.59 15.26
CA ARG A 92 -1.57 -4.46 15.07
C ARG A 92 -1.87 -3.33 16.04
N GLU A 93 -3.15 -2.99 16.23
CA GLU A 93 -3.57 -1.98 17.19
C GLU A 93 -3.13 -2.33 18.62
N GLN A 94 -3.39 -3.58 19.06
CA GLN A 94 -2.94 -4.06 20.37
C GLN A 94 -1.42 -3.97 20.53
N LEU A 95 -0.67 -4.37 19.49
CA LEU A 95 0.78 -4.33 19.51
C LEU A 95 1.33 -2.90 19.59
N ASP A 96 0.68 -1.94 18.92
CA ASP A 96 1.06 -0.54 19.00
C ASP A 96 0.70 0.09 20.35
N GLU A 97 -0.42 -0.31 20.96
CA GLU A 97 -0.77 0.05 22.34
C GLU A 97 0.29 -0.46 23.33
N TYR A 98 0.70 -1.74 23.22
CA TYR A 98 1.73 -2.31 24.08
C TYR A 98 3.08 -1.59 23.93
N LYS A 99 3.49 -1.25 22.70
CA LYS A 99 4.70 -0.45 22.48
C LYS A 99 4.60 0.90 23.16
N ALA A 100 3.48 1.61 22.97
CA ALA A 100 3.26 2.91 23.59
C ALA A 100 3.31 2.82 25.12
N PHE A 101 2.74 1.77 25.70
CA PHE A 101 2.80 1.53 27.14
C PHE A 101 4.23 1.23 27.63
N VAL A 102 5.00 0.45 26.88
CA VAL A 102 6.42 0.20 27.19
C VAL A 102 7.22 1.50 27.16
N THR A 103 7.02 2.33 26.12
CA THR A 103 7.67 3.65 26.04
C THR A 103 7.28 4.52 27.23
N TYR A 104 5.99 4.60 27.58
CA TYR A 104 5.54 5.33 28.77
C TYR A 104 6.21 4.85 30.07
N LEU A 105 6.39 3.54 30.25
CA LEU A 105 7.09 3.02 31.42
C LEU A 105 8.58 3.33 31.40
N GLN A 106 9.22 3.32 30.23
CA GLN A 106 10.62 3.71 30.07
C GLN A 106 10.80 5.19 30.41
N ASP A 107 9.98 6.06 29.83
CA ASP A 107 10.01 7.50 30.11
C ASP A 107 9.83 7.78 31.61
N ARG A 108 8.90 7.07 32.27
CA ARG A 108 8.68 7.21 33.72
C ARG A 108 9.87 6.74 34.57
N LEU A 109 10.59 5.71 34.13
CA LEU A 109 11.80 5.25 34.81
C LEU A 109 12.95 6.24 34.61
N GLU A 110 13.12 6.76 33.40
CA GLU A 110 14.11 7.81 33.10
C GLU A 110 13.85 9.07 33.93
N GLU A 111 12.59 9.52 34.04
CA GLU A 111 12.20 10.63 34.91
C GLU A 111 12.47 10.37 36.40
N ALA A 112 12.34 9.12 36.86
CA ALA A 112 12.63 8.73 38.24
C ALA A 112 14.14 8.71 38.51
N ASP A 113 14.95 8.19 37.58
CA ASP A 113 16.41 8.13 37.71
C ASP A 113 17.07 9.53 37.66
N ASP A 114 16.48 10.49 36.94
CA ASP A 114 16.98 11.87 36.85
C ASP A 114 16.58 12.77 38.05
N GLY A 115 15.76 12.28 38.99
CA GLY A 115 15.18 13.11 40.07
C GLY A 115 15.04 12.46 41.45
N GLU A 116 15.15 11.14 41.60
CA GLU A 116 15.15 10.47 42.90
C GLU A 116 16.60 10.25 43.37
N GLU A 117 17.01 11.00 44.40
CA GLU A 117 18.13 10.60 45.25
C GLU A 117 17.80 9.22 45.81
N VAL A 118 18.37 8.16 45.21
CA VAL A 118 18.18 6.77 45.64
C VAL A 118 18.73 6.64 47.06
N VAL A 119 17.88 6.84 48.07
CA VAL A 119 18.25 6.65 49.46
C VAL A 119 18.28 5.15 49.75
N PHE A 120 19.48 4.60 49.85
CA PHE A 120 19.65 3.21 50.26
C PHE A 120 19.18 3.06 51.71
N LEU A 121 18.28 2.12 51.98
CA LEU A 121 17.74 1.87 53.33
C LEU A 121 18.85 1.60 54.37
N GLU A 122 19.99 1.09 53.93
CA GLU A 122 21.20 0.84 54.72
C GLU A 122 21.87 2.14 55.23
N GLU A 123 21.68 3.26 54.53
CA GLU A 123 22.22 4.58 54.91
C GLU A 123 21.35 5.25 56.00
N LEU A 124 20.03 4.96 56.03
CA LEU A 124 19.10 5.51 57.02
C LEU A 124 19.23 4.87 58.42
N ASP A 125 19.73 3.63 58.50
CA ASP A 125 19.93 2.96 59.78
C ASP A 125 21.22 3.42 60.50
N GLY A 126 22.19 3.97 59.77
CA GLY A 126 23.43 4.53 60.35
C GLY A 126 23.28 5.89 61.05
N ASP A 127 22.20 6.62 60.77
CA ASP A 127 21.87 7.90 61.42
C ASP A 127 20.95 7.74 62.64
N ARG A 128 20.17 6.65 62.72
CA ARG A 128 19.32 6.37 63.90
C ARG A 128 20.13 6.05 65.15
N GLU A 129 21.32 5.47 65.02
CA GLU A 129 22.19 5.17 66.16
C GLU A 129 22.82 6.43 66.82
N ARG A 130 22.72 7.62 66.20
CA ARG A 130 23.25 8.87 66.80
C ARG A 130 22.22 9.69 67.58
N ASP A 131 20.93 9.42 67.40
CA ASP A 131 19.82 10.21 67.97
C ASP A 131 19.02 9.44 69.03
N GLU A 132 19.52 8.32 69.55
CA GLU A 132 18.85 7.57 70.64
C GLU A 132 18.98 8.22 72.04
N ASP A 133 19.67 9.35 72.16
CA ASP A 133 19.96 10.02 73.45
C ASP A 133 19.03 11.20 73.81
N GLU A 134 17.95 11.47 73.06
CA GLU A 134 17.00 12.54 73.43
C GLU A 134 15.62 12.00 73.90
N PRO A 135 15.26 12.16 75.20
CA PRO A 135 13.98 11.66 75.70
C PRO A 135 12.85 12.56 75.20
N TYR A 136 12.00 12.03 74.32
CA TYR A 136 10.79 12.71 73.85
C TYR A 136 9.88 13.07 75.04
N GLN A 137 9.77 14.37 75.35
CA GLN A 137 8.74 14.89 76.25
C GLN A 137 7.44 15.13 75.46
N LEU A 138 6.44 14.26 75.68
CA LEU A 138 5.07 14.54 75.29
C LEU A 138 4.45 15.50 76.33
N GLY A 139 4.00 16.67 75.87
CA GLY A 139 3.17 17.62 76.61
C GLY A 139 1.79 17.74 75.99
#